data_AF-A0A660ZVN3-F1
#
_entry.id   AF-A0A660ZVN3-F1
#
_cell.length_a   1.000
_cell.length_b   1.000
_cell.length_c   1.000
_cell.angle_alpha   90.00
_cell.angle_beta   90.00
_cell.angle_gamma   90.00
#
_symmetry.space_group_name_H-M   'P 1'
#
loop_
_entity.id
_entity.type
_entity.pdbx_description
1 polymer ?
#
loop_
_entity_poly.entity_id
_entity_poly.type
_entity_poly.pdbx_seq_one_letter_code
_entity_poly.pdbx_strand_id
1 'polypeptide(L)' 'MIESFKDRGTEDIFDGADSRTARKQCPRSMWGVARRKLDQINRVRELMDLAVPPGNRLERLRENRNH' A
#
# COMPACT_ATOMS: atom_id res chain seq x y z
N MET A 1 -8.47 1.09 -8.25
CA MET A 1 -8.73 -0.30 -7.81
C MET A 1 -7.42 -1.07 -7.90
N ILE A 2 -7.02 -1.75 -6.84
CA ILE A 2 -5.85 -2.62 -6.86
C ILE A 2 -6.24 -3.90 -7.61
N GLU A 3 -5.53 -4.18 -8.70
CA GLU A 3 -5.79 -5.37 -9.53
C GLU A 3 -4.96 -6.58 -9.10
N SER A 4 -3.79 -6.34 -8.50
CA SER A 4 -2.89 -7.40 -8.05
C SER A 4 -1.95 -6.91 -6.96
N PHE A 5 -1.42 -7.86 -6.20
CA PHE A 5 -0.35 -7.63 -5.24
C PHE A 5 0.86 -8.45 -5.65
N LYS A 6 2.02 -7.80 -5.75
CA LYS A 6 3.29 -8.50 -5.94
C LYS A 6 3.68 -9.34 -4.72
N ASP A 7 3.36 -8.83 -3.53
CA ASP A 7 3.76 -9.41 -2.25
C ASP A 7 2.54 -9.87 -1.45
N ARG A 8 2.56 -11.15 -1.05
CA ARG A 8 1.48 -11.79 -0.30
C ARG A 8 1.25 -11.16 1.07
N GLY A 9 2.32 -10.70 1.74
CA GLY A 9 2.18 -10.06 3.05
C GLY A 9 1.45 -8.72 2.99
N THR A 10 1.62 -7.98 1.89
CA THR A 10 0.93 -6.71 1.63
C THR A 10 -0.56 -6.95 1.36
N GLU A 11 -0.90 -7.98 0.60
CA GLU A 11 -2.27 -8.46 0.40
C GLU A 11 -2.91 -8.87 1.73
N ASP A 12 -2.23 -9.69 2.53
CA ASP A 12 -2.73 -10.11 3.84
C ASP A 12 -2.98 -8.90 4.76
N ILE A 13 -2.12 -7.86 4.74
CA ILE A 13 -2.35 -6.62 5.49
C ILE A 13 -3.59 -5.89 4.97
N PHE A 14 -3.76 -5.79 3.64
CA PHE A 14 -4.92 -5.15 3.01
C PHE A 14 -6.23 -5.82 3.44
N ASP A 15 -6.27 -7.16 3.37
CA ASP A 15 -7.41 -7.98 3.76
C ASP A 15 -7.65 -8.01 5.28
N GLY A 16 -6.69 -7.51 6.07
CA GLY A 16 -6.74 -7.54 7.53
C GLY A 16 -6.42 -8.91 8.13
N ALA A 17 -5.79 -9.78 7.35
CA ALA A 17 -5.36 -11.11 7.77
C ALA A 17 -4.11 -11.05 8.65
N ASP A 18 -4.19 -11.66 9.83
CA ASP A 18 -3.08 -11.74 10.77
C ASP A 18 -2.16 -12.94 10.48
N SER A 19 -1.53 -12.91 9.30
CA SER A 19 -0.68 -14.00 8.82
C SER A 19 0.78 -13.85 9.26
N ARG A 20 1.56 -14.94 9.15
CA ARG A 20 3.01 -14.90 9.37
C ARG A 20 3.73 -14.01 8.35
N THR A 21 3.22 -13.94 7.12
CA THR A 21 3.74 -13.09 6.04
C THR A 21 3.44 -11.62 6.28
N ALA A 22 2.22 -11.27 6.71
CA ALA A 22 1.85 -9.90 7.10
C ALA A 22 2.74 -9.37 8.24
N ARG A 23 2.98 -10.20 9.27
CA ARG A 23 3.84 -9.84 10.42
C ARG A 23 5.30 -9.59 10.03
N LYS A 24 5.75 -10.09 8.89
CA LYS A 24 7.11 -9.86 8.36
C LYS A 24 7.23 -8.58 7.55
N GLN A 25 6.14 -8.05 6.99
CA GLN A 25 6.19 -6.86 6.12
C GLN A 25 6.37 -5.56 6.89
N CYS A 26 5.66 -5.38 8.00
CA CYS A 26 5.88 -4.25 8.89
C CYS A 26 5.37 -4.53 10.30
N PRO A 27 5.85 -3.76 11.30
CA PRO A 27 5.35 -3.84 12.67
C PRO A 27 3.83 -3.67 12.74
N ARG A 28 3.18 -4.42 13.62
CA ARG A 28 1.71 -4.40 13.77
C ARG A 28 1.15 -3.02 14.08
N SER A 29 1.91 -2.19 14.78
CA SER A 29 1.56 -0.79 15.05
C SER A 29 1.37 0.05 13.78
N MET A 30 2.03 -0.32 12.68
CA MET A 30 1.93 0.37 11.39
C MET A 30 0.78 -0.14 10.52
N TRP A 31 0.16 -1.29 10.85
CA TRP A 31 -0.86 -1.91 9.99
C TRP A 31 -2.05 -1.00 9.73
N GLY A 32 -2.48 -0.21 10.73
CA GLY A 32 -3.55 0.76 10.55
C GLY A 32 -3.19 1.89 9.56
N VAL A 33 -1.91 2.28 9.48
CA VAL A 33 -1.44 3.26 8.49
C VAL A 33 -1.29 2.61 7.11
N ALA A 34 -0.73 1.40 7.05
CA ALA A 34 -0.58 0.64 5.81
C ALA A 34 -1.93 0.40 5.12
N ARG A 35 -2.93 -0.10 5.87
CA ARG A 35 -4.29 -0.32 5.35
C ARG A 35 -4.92 0.96 4.82
N ARG A 36 -4.82 2.07 5.56
CA ARG A 36 -5.34 3.37 5.09
C ARG A 36 -4.71 3.83 3.78
N LYS A 37 -3.40 3.61 3.59
CA LYS A 37 -2.72 3.95 2.33
C LYS A 37 -3.12 3.02 1.18
N LEU A 38 -3.23 1.71 1.44
CA LEU A 38 -3.67 0.73 0.44
C LEU A 38 -5.14 0.95 0.03
N ASP A 39 -6.02 1.24 0.98
CA ASP A 39 -7.42 1.63 0.72
C ASP A 39 -7.51 2.87 -0.17
N GLN A 40 -6.64 3.85 0.06
CA GLN A 40 -6.59 5.04 -0.77
C GLN A 40 -6.20 4.69 -2.20
N ILE A 41 -5.11 3.94 -2.40
CA ILE A 41 -4.68 3.44 -3.73
C ILE A 41 -5.81 2.65 -4.41
N ASN A 42 -6.55 1.84 -3.64
CA ASN A 42 -7.65 1.06 -4.18
C ASN A 42 -8.82 1.93 -4.67
N ARG A 43 -9.08 3.08 -4.04
CA ARG A 43 -10.26 3.93 -4.30
C ARG A 43 -10.07 5.01 -5.35
N VAL A 44 -8.84 5.54 -5.50
CA VAL A 44 -8.59 6.67 -6.41
C VAL A 44 -8.91 6.32 -7.86
N ARG A 45 -9.38 7.34 -8.61
CA ARG A 45 -9.64 7.25 -10.04
C ARG A 45 -8.51 7.89 -10.85
N GLU A 46 -7.90 8.93 -10.30
CA GLU A 46 -6.80 9.64 -10.93
C GLU A 46 -5.53 9.60 -10.07
N LEU A 47 -4.36 9.62 -10.71
CA LEU A 47 -3.07 9.58 -10.02
C LEU A 47 -2.90 10.76 -9.04
N MET A 48 -3.39 11.93 -9.41
CA MET A 48 -3.24 13.16 -8.61
C MET A 48 -4.02 13.13 -7.30
N ASP A 49 -5.08 12.31 -7.22
CA ASP A 49 -5.82 12.10 -5.97
C ASP A 49 -4.93 11.53 -4.86
N LEU A 50 -3.86 10.80 -5.22
CA LEU A 50 -2.89 10.27 -4.27
C LEU A 50 -1.98 11.35 -3.67
N ALA A 51 -1.91 12.55 -4.25
CA ALA A 51 -1.15 13.67 -3.68
C ALA A 51 -1.84 14.28 -2.45
N VAL A 52 -3.14 14.01 -2.25
CA VAL A 52 -3.92 14.43 -1.08
C VAL A 52 -4.04 13.26 -0.12
N PRO A 53 -3.76 13.41 1.19
CA PRO A 53 -3.24 14.59 1.86
C PRO A 53 -1.75 14.83 1.53
N PRO A 54 -1.21 16.05 1.73
CA PRO A 54 0.18 16.40 1.41
C PRO A 54 1.23 15.47 2.04
N GLY A 55 0.90 14.82 3.16
CA GLY A 55 1.74 13.82 3.81
C GLY A 55 1.98 12.54 3.01
N ASN A 56 1.28 12.33 1.89
CA ASN A 56 1.56 11.23 0.96
C ASN A 56 2.83 11.46 0.15
N ARG A 57 3.21 12.73 -0.07
CA ARG A 57 4.44 13.11 -0.78
C ARG A 57 4.63 12.39 -2.12
N LEU A 58 3.53 12.22 -2.86
CA LEU A 58 3.49 11.46 -4.12
C LEU A 58 4.60 11.87 -5.09
N GLU A 59 5.41 10.90 -5.47
CA GLU A 59 6.56 11.07 -6.34
C GLU A 59 6.69 9.94 -7.38
N ARG A 60 7.20 10.30 -8.56
CA ARG A 60 7.49 9.30 -9.59
C ARG A 60 8.86 8.66 -9.32
N LEU A 61 8.84 7.36 -9.03
CA LEU A 61 9.96 6.41 -9.20
C LEU A 61 10.90 6.74 -10.38
N ARG A 62 12.22 6.83 -10.23
CA ARG A 62 13.14 6.95 -11.38
C ARG A 62 13.81 5.58 -11.64
N GLU A 63 14.34 5.38 -12.84
CA GLU A 63 15.07 4.16 -13.26
C GLU A 63 14.24 2.88 -13.41
N ASN A 64 14.92 1.72 -13.52
CA ASN A 64 14.31 0.42 -13.75
C ASN A 64 13.55 -0.05 -12.50
N ARG A 65 12.27 -0.37 -12.67
CA ARG A 65 11.36 -0.79 -11.59
C ARG A 65 10.94 -2.25 -11.70
N ASN A 66 11.55 -3.03 -12.59
CA ASN A 66 11.29 -4.46 -12.70
C ASN A 66 12.13 -5.22 -11.67
N HIS A 67 11.68 -5.22 -10.43
CA HIS A 67 12.13 -6.14 -9.38
C HIS A 67 10.94 -6.96 -8.93
#